data_AF-A0A7H1C0E5-F1
#
_entry.id   AF-A0A7H1C0E5-F1
#
_cell.length_a   1.000
_cell.length_b   1.000
_cell.length_c   1.000
_cell.angle_alpha   90.00
_cell.angle_beta   90.00
_cell.angle_gamma   90.00
#
_symmetry.space_group_name_H-M   'P 1'
#
loop_
_entity.id
_entity.type
_entity.pdbx_description
1 polymer ?
#
loop_
_entity_poly.entity_id
_entity_poly.type
_entity_poly.pdbx_seq_one_letter_code
_entity_poly.pdbx_strand_id
1 'polypeptide(L)' 'MYHYYLAQVGNQQQKLIRGIPENWLSFSVYEPQKEEWDNKFGTFWADKILASGFDDYQQISEKEAIQFIKIH' A
#
# COMPACT_ATOMS: atom_id res chain seq x y z
N MET A 1 13.41 1.88 6.16
CA MET A 1 12.37 2.93 6.31
C MET A 1 11.14 2.48 5.53
N TYR A 2 9.92 2.81 5.97
CA TYR A 2 8.72 2.45 5.20
C TYR A 2 8.62 3.29 3.93
N HIS A 3 8.28 2.62 2.84
CA HIS A 3 7.83 3.24 1.61
C HIS A 3 6.31 3.09 1.54
N TYR A 4 5.67 4.06 0.91
CA TYR A 4 4.22 4.13 0.77
C TYR A 4 3.84 4.07 -0.69
N TYR A 5 2.77 3.34 -0.99
CA TYR A 5 2.30 3.07 -2.33
C TYR A 5 0.79 3.21 -2.38
N LEU A 6 0.28 3.82 -3.44
CA LEU A 6 -1.14 3.92 -3.71
C LEU A 6 -1.44 3.09 -4.95
N ALA A 7 -2.18 2.00 -4.79
CA ALA A 7 -2.52 1.11 -5.88
C ALA A 7 -3.98 1.27 -6.30
N GLN A 8 -4.24 1.20 -7.61
CA GLN A 8 -5.58 1.17 -8.17
C GLN A 8 -6.05 -0.28 -8.28
N VAL A 9 -7.20 -0.59 -7.67
CA VAL A 9 -7.78 -1.95 -7.64
C VAL A 9 -9.19 -1.95 -8.19
N GLY A 10 -9.33 -1.64 -9.48
CA GLY A 10 -10.61 -1.70 -10.20
C GLY A 10 -11.69 -0.77 -9.62
N ASN A 11 -12.73 -0.48 -10.41
CA ASN A 11 -13.88 0.35 -9.98
C ASN A 11 -13.50 1.64 -9.20
N GLN A 12 -12.42 2.32 -9.60
CA GLN A 12 -11.90 3.54 -8.98
C GLN A 12 -11.51 3.41 -7.49
N GLN A 13 -11.34 2.18 -6.99
CA GLN A 13 -10.92 1.95 -5.62
C GLN A 13 -9.41 2.04 -5.50
N GLN A 14 -8.96 2.79 -4.51
CA GLN A 14 -7.55 2.91 -4.16
C GLN A 14 -7.25 2.13 -2.89
N LYS A 15 -6.11 1.45 -2.88
CA LYS A 15 -5.56 0.83 -1.68
C LYS A 15 -4.25 1.53 -1.35
N LEU A 16 -4.14 1.98 -0.10
CA LEU A 16 -2.90 2.47 0.45
C LEU A 16 -2.12 1.28 1.01
N ILE A 17 -0.87 1.14 0.59
CA ILE A 17 0.04 0.08 1.00
C ILE A 17 1.29 0.73 1.60
N ARG A 18 1.86 0.11 2.63
CA ARG A 18 3.20 0.45 3.12
C ARG A 18 4.05 -0.81 3.19
N GLY A 19 5.35 -0.66 3.04
CA GLY A 19 6.30 -1.75 3.20
C GLY A 19 7.75 -1.29 3.14
N ILE A 20 8.66 -2.11 3.62
CA ILE A 20 10.11 -1.95 3.47
C ILE A 20 10.50 -2.85 2.29
N PRO A 21 11.05 -2.31 1.18
CA PRO A 21 11.35 -3.09 -0.02
C PRO A 21 12.25 -4.30 0.22
N GLU A 22 13.20 -4.18 1.15
CA GLU A 22 14.14 -5.25 1.52
C GLU A 22 13.53 -6.30 2.46
N ASN A 23 12.30 -6.06 2.96
CA ASN A 23 11.58 -6.99 3.83
C ASN A 23 10.16 -7.21 3.29
N TRP A 24 10.02 -8.23 2.46
CA TRP A 24 8.75 -8.65 1.84
C TRP A 24 7.62 -8.82 2.86
N LEU A 25 7.92 -9.35 4.05
CA LEU A 25 6.91 -9.62 5.10
C LEU A 25 6.45 -8.35 5.84
N SER A 26 7.10 -7.21 5.62
CA SER A 26 6.73 -5.93 6.25
C SER A 26 5.58 -5.22 5.54
N PHE A 27 5.14 -5.72 4.38
CA PHE A 27 4.09 -5.08 3.62
C PHE A 27 2.74 -5.20 4.31
N SER A 28 1.93 -4.16 4.25
CA SER A 28 0.59 -4.11 4.83
C SER A 28 -0.29 -3.12 4.06
N VAL A 29 -1.58 -3.39 4.06
CA VAL A 29 -2.61 -2.58 3.41
C VAL A 29 -3.36 -1.81 4.47
N TYR A 30 -3.59 -0.53 4.24
CA TYR A 30 -4.42 0.27 5.13
C TYR A 30 -5.91 -0.07 4.92
N GLU A 31 -6.63 -0.32 6.01
CA GLU A 31 -8.06 -0.60 6.05
C GLU A 31 -8.79 0.57 6.73
N PRO A 32 -9.35 1.53 5.95
CA PRO A 32 -9.92 2.76 6.51
C PRO A 32 -11.05 2.53 7.51
N GLN A 33 -11.87 1.50 7.28
CA GLN A 33 -13.01 1.17 8.16
C GLN A 33 -12.61 0.80 9.59
N LYS A 34 -11.35 0.38 9.78
CA LYS A 34 -10.81 -0.01 11.10
C LYS A 34 -9.70 0.91 11.57
N GLU A 35 -9.27 1.85 10.72
CA GLU A 35 -8.08 2.68 10.92
C GLU A 35 -6.81 1.87 11.21
N GLU A 36 -6.71 0.65 10.67
CA GLU A 36 -5.63 -0.30 10.94
C GLU A 36 -4.86 -0.70 9.69
N TRP A 37 -3.66 -1.23 9.89
CA TRP A 37 -2.84 -1.83 8.84
C TRP A 37 -2.99 -3.35 8.87
N ASP A 38 -3.54 -3.92 7.80
CA ASP A 38 -3.76 -5.35 7.64
C ASP A 38 -2.61 -5.99 6.83
N ASN A 39 -2.01 -7.03 7.38
CA ASN A 39 -0.89 -7.75 6.77
C ASN A 39 -1.31 -9.02 6.00
N LYS A 40 -2.60 -9.41 6.02
CA LYS A 40 -3.12 -10.62 5.38
C LYS A 40 -2.84 -10.65 3.89
N PHE A 41 -2.91 -9.48 3.25
CA PHE A 41 -2.59 -9.29 1.83
C PHE A 41 -1.22 -8.64 1.60
N GLY A 42 -0.39 -8.52 2.64
CA GLY A 42 0.91 -7.87 2.56
C GLY A 42 1.85 -8.52 1.54
N THR A 43 1.96 -9.85 1.57
CA THR A 43 2.83 -10.59 0.65
C THR A 43 2.37 -10.53 -0.81
N PHE A 44 1.06 -10.47 -1.04
CA PHE A 44 0.48 -10.25 -2.37
C PHE A 44 0.89 -8.89 -2.95
N TRP A 45 0.82 -7.84 -2.13
CA TRP A 45 1.21 -6.49 -2.56
C TRP A 45 2.71 -6.32 -2.72
N ALA A 46 3.51 -6.94 -1.86
CA ALA A 46 4.95 -7.00 -2.03
C ALA A 46 5.34 -7.65 -3.37
N ASP A 47 4.69 -8.75 -3.76
CA ASP A 47 4.90 -9.37 -5.08
C ASP A 47 4.57 -8.39 -6.21
N LYS A 48 3.37 -7.79 -6.17
CA LYS A 48 2.88 -6.85 -7.19
C LYS A 48 3.82 -5.67 -7.39
N ILE A 49 4.24 -5.04 -6.30
CA ILE A 49 5.03 -3.80 -6.31
C ILE A 49 6.50 -4.08 -6.61
N LEU A 50 7.09 -5.16 -6.09
CA LEU A 50 8.54 -5.38 -6.17
C LEU A 50 8.96 -6.29 -7.31
N ALA A 51 8.13 -7.24 -7.74
CA ALA A 51 8.53 -8.32 -8.63
C ALA A 51 7.68 -8.43 -9.91
N SER A 52 6.38 -8.15 -9.84
CA SER A 52 5.41 -8.51 -10.88
C SER A 52 5.25 -7.47 -12.00
N GLY A 53 6.01 -6.36 -12.00
CA GLY A 53 5.89 -5.31 -13.03
C GLY A 53 4.48 -4.73 -13.15
N PHE A 54 3.74 -4.70 -12.04
CA PHE A 54 2.39 -4.15 -11.98
C PHE A 54 2.46 -2.63 -12.11
N ASP A 55 1.92 -2.03 -13.17
CA ASP A 55 2.05 -0.57 -13.38
C ASP A 55 0.96 0.26 -12.68
N ASP A 56 -0.10 -0.38 -12.17
CA ASP A 56 -1.25 0.29 -11.53
C ASP A 56 -0.99 0.63 -10.04
N TYR A 57 0.22 1.08 -9.72
CA TYR A 57 0.55 1.69 -8.44
C TYR A 57 1.46 2.89 -8.61
N GLN A 58 1.38 3.81 -7.65
CA GLN A 58 2.30 4.94 -7.55
C GLN A 58 2.98 4.91 -6.17
N GLN A 59 4.29 5.06 -6.14
CA GLN A 59 4.99 5.36 -4.89
C GLN A 59 4.68 6.80 -4.48
N ILE A 60 4.25 6.99 -3.24
CA ILE A 60 3.89 8.30 -2.69
C ILE A 60 4.75 8.62 -1.46
N SER A 61 4.80 9.89 -1.10
CA SER A 61 5.45 10.32 0.13
C SER A 61 4.64 9.91 1.37
N GLU A 62 5.31 9.84 2.53
CA GLU A 62 4.63 9.65 3.82
C GLU A 62 3.56 10.72 4.08
N LYS A 63 3.82 11.95 3.64
CA LYS A 63 2.88 13.08 3.78
C LYS A 63 1.59 12.82 3.00
N GLU A 64 1.69 12.32 1.76
CA GLU A 64 0.53 11.95 0.95
C GLU A 64 -0.22 10.76 1.54
N ALA A 65 0.51 9.77 2.08
CA ALA A 65 -0.11 8.63 2.78
C ALA A 65 -0.91 9.09 4.01
N ILE A 66 -0.37 10.02 4.81
CA ILE A 66 -1.09 10.62 5.95
C ILE A 66 -2.32 11.39 5.46
N GLN A 67 -2.22 12.12 4.35
CA GLN A 67 -3.38 12.80 3.78
C GLN A 67 -4.47 11.81 3.35
N PHE A 68 -4.09 10.69 2.72
CA PHE A 68 -5.03 9.63 2.34
C PHE A 68 -5.77 9.04 3.56
N ILE A 69 -5.05 8.83 4.67
CA ILE A 69 -5.61 8.34 5.94
C ILE A 69 -6.57 9.36 6.57
N LYS A 70 -6.32 10.67 6.41
CA LYS A 70 -7.17 11.72 7.01
C LYS A 70 -8.48 11.96 6.27
N ILE A 71 -8.55 11.63 4.99
CA ILE A 71 -9.74 11.87 4.14
C ILE A 71 -10.67 10.67 4.04
N HIS A 72 -10.20 9.47 4.42
CA HIS A 72 -10.98 8.24 4.47
C HIS A 72 -11.31 7.88 5.93
#